data_AF-A0A5P9J3J0-F1
#
_entry.id   AF-A0A5P9J3J0-F1
#
_cell.length_a   1.000
_cell.length_b   1.000
_cell.length_c   1.000
_cell.angle_alpha   90.00
_cell.angle_beta   90.00
_cell.angle_gamma   90.00
#
_symmetry.space_group_name_H-M   'P 1'
#
loop_
_entity.id
_entity.type
_entity.pdbx_description
1 polymer ?
#
loop_
_entity_poly.entity_id
_entity_poly.type
_entity_poly.pdbx_seq_one_letter_code
_entity_poly.pdbx_strand_id
1 'polypeptide(L)'
;MLKTTKTSLIALLLSAPIAAAPVLAEQHTSGSDSDTTQSADTEMPTAEGQDGSSVAAGTDGEEQADPLLATVGDAEITAADVEAALSAFPAQIRQSQPVEMLIPMAMEQLILRELILQAAMDENMADDEDVEALLDENNQRTEEDAMVQVYVERELEGAVTDQAVQDTYDEVASNSQTEVPPLDAVRPQIEQQLRQQRLNEMGEALQEGVEIVYYGPDGEPQEAASQDEGTMSDDATGTGSTSTSDDGATSVEDNMPDNSESSSSN
;
A
#
# COMPACT_ATOMS: atom_id res chain seq x y z
N MET A 1 19.50 -49.34 -18.96
CA MET A 1 19.48 -48.78 -20.33
C MET A 1 18.06 -48.32 -20.66
N LEU A 2 17.70 -47.08 -20.34
CA LEU A 2 16.48 -46.44 -20.87
C LEU A 2 16.84 -45.08 -21.46
N LYS A 3 16.14 -44.76 -22.54
CA LYS A 3 16.58 -43.99 -23.70
C LYS A 3 16.53 -42.48 -23.49
N THR A 4 17.54 -41.82 -24.02
CA THR A 4 17.60 -40.39 -24.35
C THR A 4 16.53 -40.03 -25.39
N THR A 5 15.76 -38.97 -25.16
CA THR A 5 14.98 -38.31 -26.21
C THR A 5 15.33 -36.83 -26.21
N LYS A 6 16.08 -36.41 -27.24
CA LYS A 6 16.18 -35.03 -27.70
C LYS A 6 14.99 -34.73 -28.60
N THR A 7 14.57 -33.45 -28.68
CA THR A 7 13.79 -32.73 -29.73
C THR A 7 12.79 -31.82 -29.03
N SER A 8 12.48 -30.58 -29.41
CA SER A 8 13.12 -29.51 -30.16
C SER A 8 12.21 -28.29 -29.98
N LEU A 9 12.83 -27.13 -29.77
CA LEU A 9 12.41 -25.74 -30.00
C LEU A 9 11.07 -25.51 -30.76
N ILE A 10 10.15 -24.76 -30.15
CA ILE A 10 9.17 -23.90 -30.85
C ILE A 10 9.10 -22.55 -30.13
N ALA A 11 9.50 -21.51 -30.84
CA ALA A 11 9.27 -20.11 -30.50
C ALA A 11 7.83 -19.71 -30.87
N LEU A 12 7.16 -18.95 -30.00
CA LEU A 12 5.98 -18.18 -30.39
C LEU A 12 5.89 -16.89 -29.56
N LEU A 13 6.29 -15.80 -30.22
CA LEU A 13 5.91 -14.43 -29.92
C LEU A 13 4.39 -14.28 -30.08
N LEU A 14 3.66 -13.81 -29.08
CA LEU A 14 2.46 -13.01 -29.36
C LEU A 14 2.10 -12.02 -28.25
N SER A 15 1.97 -10.79 -28.72
CA SER A 15 1.46 -9.56 -28.11
C SER A 15 0.23 -9.71 -27.20
N ALA A 16 0.25 -9.04 -26.06
CA ALA A 16 -0.95 -8.65 -25.34
C ALA A 16 -1.13 -7.11 -25.42
N PRO A 17 -2.30 -6.60 -25.84
CA PRO A 17 -2.61 -5.18 -25.84
C PRO A 17 -2.96 -4.69 -24.42
N ILE A 18 -2.47 -3.49 -24.10
CA ILE A 18 -2.81 -2.72 -22.90
C ILE A 18 -4.28 -2.32 -22.99
N ALA A 19 -5.11 -2.82 -22.08
CA ALA A 19 -6.47 -2.33 -21.89
C ALA A 19 -6.41 -1.02 -21.08
N ALA A 20 -6.65 0.10 -21.75
CA ALA A 20 -6.88 1.39 -21.12
C ALA A 20 -8.27 1.38 -20.45
N ALA A 21 -8.30 1.57 -19.13
CA ALA A 21 -9.54 1.86 -18.41
C ALA A 21 -10.00 3.30 -18.68
N PRO A 22 -11.31 3.57 -18.78
CA PRO A 22 -11.84 4.90 -19.06
C PRO A 22 -11.77 5.80 -17.82
N VAL A 23 -11.07 6.92 -17.94
CA VAL A 23 -11.19 8.08 -17.04
C VAL A 23 -12.56 8.70 -17.26
N LEU A 24 -13.40 8.72 -16.23
CA LEU A 24 -14.57 9.60 -16.17
C LEU A 24 -14.08 11.05 -16.12
N ALA A 25 -14.14 11.74 -17.25
CA ALA A 25 -14.09 13.20 -17.30
C ALA A 25 -15.51 13.73 -17.11
N GLU A 26 -15.77 14.27 -15.92
CA GLU A 26 -16.95 15.08 -15.65
C GLU A 26 -16.91 16.38 -16.46
N GLN A 27 -18.04 16.65 -17.08
CA GLN A 27 -18.32 17.79 -17.94
C GLN A 27 -18.60 19.02 -17.09
N HIS A 28 -17.90 20.11 -17.34
CA HIS A 28 -18.36 21.44 -16.93
C HIS A 28 -18.34 22.41 -18.12
N THR A 29 -19.53 22.57 -18.69
CA THR A 29 -20.19 23.83 -19.09
C THR A 29 -19.42 24.86 -19.94
N SER A 30 -19.81 24.90 -21.22
CA SER A 30 -20.20 26.05 -22.05
C SER A 30 -19.85 27.50 -21.62
N GLY A 31 -19.21 28.20 -22.55
CA GLY A 31 -19.14 29.66 -22.68
C GLY A 31 -18.06 30.01 -23.73
N SER A 32 -18.34 29.89 -25.02
CA SER A 32 -18.81 30.94 -25.95
C SER A 32 -17.96 32.23 -25.97
N ASP A 33 -17.49 32.52 -27.18
CA ASP A 33 -17.14 33.83 -27.77
C ASP A 33 -15.67 34.32 -27.83
N SER A 34 -15.10 34.08 -29.02
CA SER A 34 -14.73 35.08 -30.04
C SER A 34 -13.57 36.07 -29.80
N ASP A 35 -12.53 35.86 -30.61
CA ASP A 35 -11.90 36.83 -31.54
C ASP A 35 -11.36 38.17 -30.99
N THR A 36 -10.03 38.36 -31.02
CA THR A 36 -9.38 39.54 -31.63
C THR A 36 -7.85 39.41 -31.62
N THR A 37 -7.29 39.62 -32.81
CA THR A 37 -5.88 39.75 -33.18
C THR A 37 -5.26 41.07 -32.67
N GLN A 38 -4.04 41.10 -32.12
CA GLN A 38 -3.07 42.17 -32.42
C GLN A 38 -1.62 41.87 -31.96
N SER A 39 -0.70 41.96 -32.91
CA SER A 39 0.76 41.97 -32.71
C SER A 39 1.26 43.26 -32.05
N ALA A 40 2.30 43.17 -31.23
CA ALA A 40 3.37 44.17 -31.17
C ALA A 40 4.64 43.61 -30.52
N ASP A 41 5.75 43.97 -31.14
CA ASP A 41 7.15 43.61 -30.94
C ASP A 41 7.82 44.52 -29.87
N THR A 42 8.98 44.08 -29.36
CA THR A 42 10.04 44.85 -28.65
C THR A 42 9.90 45.11 -27.14
N GLU A 43 10.70 44.42 -26.32
CA GLU A 43 11.91 44.94 -25.62
C GLU A 43 12.31 44.04 -24.42
N MET A 44 13.60 43.71 -24.35
CA MET A 44 14.26 43.01 -23.24
C MET A 44 14.23 43.86 -21.95
N PRO A 45 14.46 43.26 -20.76
CA PRO A 45 15.83 43.07 -20.32
C PRO A 45 16.14 41.69 -19.72
N THR A 46 17.31 41.21 -20.12
CA THR A 46 18.15 40.23 -19.45
C THR A 46 18.46 40.67 -18.01
N ALA A 47 18.34 39.74 -17.06
CA ALA A 47 19.09 39.77 -15.81
C ALA A 47 19.50 38.35 -15.44
N GLU A 48 20.65 37.94 -15.97
CA GLU A 48 21.49 36.91 -15.36
C GLU A 48 22.19 37.50 -14.13
N GLY A 49 22.34 36.69 -13.08
CA GLY A 49 23.51 36.76 -12.21
C GLY A 49 23.25 36.78 -10.71
N GLN A 50 23.32 35.61 -10.09
CA GLN A 50 24.11 35.24 -8.90
C GLN A 50 23.51 33.94 -8.35
N ASP A 51 24.09 32.77 -8.64
CA ASP A 51 25.33 32.24 -8.03
C ASP A 51 25.40 32.49 -6.52
N GLY A 52 25.18 31.41 -5.77
CA GLY A 52 25.22 31.42 -4.32
C GLY A 52 24.81 30.08 -3.73
N SER A 53 25.82 29.22 -3.53
CA SER A 53 25.87 28.18 -2.49
C SER A 53 24.91 26.99 -2.64
N SER A 54 25.37 25.79 -2.97
CA SER A 54 26.03 24.88 -2.02
C SER A 54 25.38 24.94 -0.63
N VAL A 55 24.61 23.91 -0.28
CA VAL A 55 24.95 22.94 0.78
C VAL A 55 23.84 21.88 0.79
N ALA A 56 24.23 20.65 0.47
CA ALA A 56 23.58 19.47 1.00
C ALA A 56 23.70 19.55 2.54
N ALA A 57 22.59 19.74 3.25
CA ALA A 57 22.51 19.31 4.63
C ALA A 57 22.48 17.77 4.57
N GLY A 58 23.56 17.04 4.84
CA GLY A 58 24.46 17.30 5.96
C GLY A 58 23.70 16.86 7.20
N THR A 59 23.63 15.54 7.37
CA THR A 59 23.29 14.86 8.62
C THR A 59 24.38 15.21 9.64
N ASP A 60 24.31 16.41 10.17
CA ASP A 60 24.95 16.79 11.42
C ASP A 60 23.83 16.83 12.45
N GLY A 61 23.75 15.74 13.22
CA GLY A 61 22.91 15.62 14.40
C GLY A 61 23.42 16.55 15.48
N GLU A 62 23.03 17.81 15.40
CA GLU A 62 22.68 18.55 16.59
C GLU A 62 21.20 18.28 16.81
N GLU A 63 20.89 17.56 17.89
CA GLU A 63 19.56 17.45 18.47
C GLU A 63 19.08 18.88 18.70
N GLN A 64 18.48 19.49 17.66
CA GLN A 64 17.92 20.82 17.75
C GLN A 64 16.86 20.72 18.81
N ALA A 65 17.18 21.27 19.98
CA ALA A 65 16.29 21.31 21.12
C ALA A 65 14.95 21.81 20.60
N ASP A 66 13.95 20.95 20.71
CA ASP A 66 12.63 21.22 20.22
C ASP A 66 12.07 22.47 20.92
N PRO A 67 11.67 23.52 20.17
CA PRO A 67 11.22 24.76 20.78
C PRO A 67 10.09 24.53 21.78
N LEU A 68 10.31 24.96 23.03
CA LEU A 68 9.28 24.94 24.06
C LEU A 68 8.16 25.95 23.71
N LEU A 69 6.92 25.46 23.60
CA LEU A 69 5.75 26.27 23.24
C LEU A 69 4.86 26.58 24.44
N ALA A 70 4.70 25.64 25.38
CA ALA A 70 3.95 25.85 26.61
C ALA A 70 4.45 24.96 27.76
N THR A 71 3.96 25.24 28.97
CA THR A 71 4.17 24.39 30.16
C THR A 71 2.85 24.22 30.91
N VAL A 72 2.61 23.02 31.44
CA VAL A 72 1.42 22.67 32.23
C VAL A 72 1.88 21.95 33.48
N GLY A 73 2.01 22.68 34.60
CA GLY A 73 2.67 22.15 35.80
C GLY A 73 4.16 21.90 35.52
N ASP A 74 4.61 20.66 35.71
CA ASP A 74 5.98 20.23 35.41
C ASP A 74 6.16 19.69 33.98
N ALA A 75 5.08 19.54 33.21
CA ALA A 75 5.14 19.05 31.84
C ALA A 75 5.43 20.18 30.84
N GLU A 76 6.37 19.92 29.94
CA GLU A 76 6.78 20.81 28.85
C GLU A 76 6.09 20.37 27.55
N ILE A 77 5.48 21.31 26.83
CA ILE A 77 4.85 21.07 25.53
C ILE A 77 5.71 21.73 24.46
N THR A 78 6.28 20.91 23.58
CA THR A 78 7.26 21.28 22.55
C THR A 78 6.63 21.39 21.16
N ALA A 79 7.39 21.79 20.13
CA ALA A 79 6.86 21.88 18.77
C ALA A 79 6.60 20.50 18.15
N ALA A 80 7.42 19.48 18.42
CA ALA A 80 7.16 18.11 17.96
C ALA A 80 5.92 17.52 18.62
N ASP A 81 5.62 17.86 19.88
CA ASP A 81 4.36 17.42 20.52
C ASP A 81 3.15 17.96 19.76
N VAL A 82 3.21 19.23 19.34
CA VAL A 82 2.15 19.85 18.54
C VAL A 82 2.06 19.20 17.17
N GLU A 83 3.18 18.90 16.52
CA GLU A 83 3.19 18.21 15.23
C GLU A 83 2.63 16.78 15.32
N ALA A 84 2.95 16.06 16.40
CA ALA A 84 2.39 14.75 16.69
C ALA A 84 0.87 14.83 16.92
N ALA A 85 0.41 15.83 17.70
CA ALA A 85 -1.01 16.08 17.91
C ALA A 85 -1.74 16.46 16.62
N LEU A 86 -1.12 17.28 15.76
CA LEU A 86 -1.65 17.60 14.43
C LEU A 86 -1.79 16.34 13.57
N SER A 87 -0.80 15.45 13.61
CA SER A 87 -0.81 14.18 12.88
C SER A 87 -1.88 13.21 13.37
N ALA A 88 -2.23 13.28 14.66
CA ALA A 88 -3.30 12.50 15.27
C ALA A 88 -4.71 12.97 14.84
N PHE A 89 -4.86 14.17 14.27
CA PHE A 89 -6.17 14.60 13.77
C PHE A 89 -6.65 13.73 12.59
N PRO A 90 -7.97 13.47 12.51
CA PRO A 90 -8.56 12.80 11.36
C PRO A 90 -8.17 13.47 10.04
N ALA A 91 -7.86 12.66 9.02
CA ALA A 91 -7.42 13.15 7.71
C ALA A 91 -8.40 14.16 7.10
N GLN A 92 -9.71 13.94 7.29
CA GLN A 92 -10.76 14.85 6.81
C GLN A 92 -10.64 16.27 7.40
N ILE A 93 -10.26 16.39 8.68
CA ILE A 93 -10.08 17.68 9.34
C ILE A 93 -8.80 18.36 8.82
N ARG A 94 -7.71 17.60 8.73
CA ARG A 94 -6.44 18.09 8.18
C ARG A 94 -6.55 18.60 6.74
N GLN A 95 -7.43 17.99 5.93
CA GLN A 95 -7.65 18.39 4.53
C GLN A 95 -8.58 19.59 4.38
N SER A 96 -9.52 19.77 5.30
CA SER A 96 -10.57 20.79 5.18
C SER A 96 -10.28 22.08 5.96
N GLN A 97 -9.34 22.05 6.89
CA GLN A 97 -8.96 23.20 7.72
C GLN A 97 -7.52 23.63 7.43
N PRO A 98 -7.24 24.95 7.34
CA PRO A 98 -5.86 25.45 7.28
C PRO A 98 -5.08 25.04 8.53
N VAL A 99 -3.81 24.68 8.35
CA VAL A 99 -2.95 24.21 9.45
C VAL A 99 -2.77 25.27 10.54
N GLU A 100 -2.75 26.55 10.17
CA GLU A 100 -2.61 27.68 11.10
C GLU A 100 -3.75 27.76 12.11
N MET A 101 -4.94 27.25 11.75
CA MET A 101 -6.09 27.15 12.65
C MET A 101 -6.09 25.86 13.48
N LEU A 102 -5.40 24.81 13.01
CA LEU A 102 -5.29 23.54 13.71
C LEU A 102 -4.23 23.57 14.81
N ILE A 103 -3.16 24.35 14.66
CA ILE A 103 -2.11 24.53 15.67
C ILE A 103 -2.67 24.93 17.04
N PRO A 104 -3.45 26.03 17.19
CA PRO A 104 -4.00 26.40 18.50
C PRO A 104 -4.97 25.36 19.05
N MET A 105 -5.64 24.58 18.20
CA MET A 105 -6.53 23.50 18.61
C MET A 105 -5.74 22.28 19.13
N ALA A 106 -4.66 21.90 18.46
CA ALA A 106 -3.75 20.86 18.92
C ALA A 106 -3.10 21.22 20.26
N MET A 107 -2.66 22.48 20.41
CA MET A 107 -2.15 23.02 21.68
C MET A 107 -3.15 22.86 22.82
N GLU A 108 -4.41 23.28 22.63
CA GLU A 108 -5.46 23.14 23.64
C GLU A 108 -5.72 21.67 23.99
N GLN A 109 -5.73 20.77 23.00
CA GLN A 109 -5.90 19.35 23.22
C GLN A 109 -4.76 18.73 24.04
N LEU A 110 -3.52 19.11 23.78
CA LEU A 110 -2.35 18.67 24.55
C LEU A 110 -2.42 19.15 26.00
N ILE A 111 -2.75 20.43 26.21
CA ILE A 111 -2.92 21.00 27.55
C ILE A 111 -4.02 20.24 28.31
N LEU A 112 -5.18 20.02 27.69
CA LEU A 112 -6.28 19.30 28.32
C LEU A 112 -5.88 17.85 28.68
N ARG A 113 -5.21 17.15 27.76
CA ARG A 113 -4.70 15.79 28.01
C ARG A 113 -3.78 15.77 29.22
N GLU A 114 -2.85 16.70 29.30
CA GLU A 114 -1.89 16.79 30.41
C GLU A 114 -2.59 17.06 31.75
N LEU A 115 -3.57 17.97 31.77
CA LEU A 115 -4.36 18.23 32.97
C LEU A 115 -5.13 16.99 33.45
N ILE A 116 -5.67 16.19 32.52
CA ILE A 116 -6.35 14.93 32.85
C ILE A 116 -5.35 13.90 33.37
N LEU A 117 -4.17 13.82 32.74
CA LEU A 117 -3.12 12.90 33.15
C LEU A 117 -2.63 13.20 34.56
N GLN A 118 -2.40 14.48 34.88
CA GLN A 118 -2.03 14.92 36.23
C GLN A 118 -3.10 14.56 37.26
N ALA A 119 -4.37 14.79 36.95
CA ALA A 119 -5.46 14.39 37.83
C ALA A 119 -5.49 12.86 38.05
N ALA A 120 -5.28 12.06 37.00
CA ALA A 120 -5.22 10.61 37.09
C ALA A 120 -4.01 10.12 37.93
N MET A 121 -2.86 10.78 37.80
CA MET A 121 -1.67 10.50 38.62
C MET A 121 -1.88 10.85 40.09
N ASP A 122 -2.54 11.99 40.39
CA ASP A 122 -2.89 12.39 41.75
C ASP A 122 -3.87 11.41 42.43
N GLU A 123 -4.73 10.75 41.63
CA GLU A 123 -5.61 9.66 42.06
C GLU A 123 -4.92 8.29 42.10
N ASN A 124 -3.63 8.23 41.78
CA ASN A 124 -2.83 7.00 41.74
C ASN A 124 -3.40 5.94 40.79
N MET A 125 -4.01 6.38 39.67
CA MET A 125 -4.59 5.48 38.65
C MET A 125 -3.56 4.61 37.93
N ALA A 126 -2.25 4.89 38.10
CA ALA A 126 -1.19 4.07 37.52
C ALA A 126 -1.16 2.64 38.10
N ASP A 127 -1.63 2.44 39.34
CA ASP A 127 -1.72 1.14 40.01
C ASP A 127 -3.12 0.50 39.88
N ASP A 128 -3.99 1.05 39.01
CA ASP A 128 -5.33 0.52 38.79
C ASP A 128 -5.31 -0.72 37.88
N GLU A 129 -6.06 -1.75 38.24
CA GLU A 129 -6.09 -3.03 37.50
C GLU A 129 -6.49 -2.86 36.03
N ASP A 130 -7.39 -1.91 35.71
CA ASP A 130 -7.81 -1.66 34.32
C ASP A 130 -6.68 -0.97 33.52
N VAL A 131 -5.90 -0.10 34.17
CA VAL A 131 -4.74 0.57 33.54
C VAL A 131 -3.60 -0.40 33.33
N GLU A 132 -3.28 -1.24 34.32
CA GLU A 132 -2.28 -2.31 34.21
C GLU A 132 -2.64 -3.28 33.07
N ALA A 133 -3.90 -3.73 33.01
CA ALA A 133 -4.36 -4.63 31.93
C ALA A 133 -4.21 -4.00 30.54
N LEU A 134 -4.55 -2.71 30.40
CA LEU A 134 -4.35 -1.98 29.15
C LEU A 134 -2.85 -1.85 28.80
N LEU A 135 -1.99 -1.56 29.77
CA LEU A 135 -0.54 -1.48 29.55
C LEU A 135 0.04 -2.82 29.14
N ASP A 136 -0.32 -3.91 29.81
CA ASP A 136 0.14 -5.26 29.49
C ASP A 136 -0.26 -5.65 28.06
N GLU A 137 -1.51 -5.40 27.66
CA GLU A 137 -1.98 -5.69 26.30
C GLU A 137 -1.22 -4.85 25.24
N ASN A 138 -1.02 -3.55 25.49
CA ASN A 138 -0.31 -2.68 24.55
C ASN A 138 1.18 -3.00 24.47
N ASN A 139 1.82 -3.29 25.61
CA ASN A 139 3.22 -3.67 25.67
C ASN A 139 3.47 -5.00 24.96
N GLN A 140 2.59 -5.99 25.18
CA GLN A 140 2.69 -7.28 24.50
C GLN A 140 2.62 -7.10 22.98
N ARG A 141 1.63 -6.37 22.47
CA ARG A 141 1.53 -6.10 21.02
C ARG A 141 2.76 -5.37 20.48
N THR A 142 3.26 -4.38 21.22
CA THR A 142 4.46 -3.62 20.83
C THR A 142 5.71 -4.49 20.81
N GLU A 143 5.87 -5.37 21.80
CA GLU A 143 6.99 -6.30 21.88
C GLU A 143 6.94 -7.30 20.72
N GLU A 144 5.78 -7.91 20.46
CA GLU A 144 5.56 -8.84 19.36
C GLU A 144 5.87 -8.19 18.01
N ASP A 145 5.34 -6.98 17.75
CA ASP A 145 5.61 -6.23 16.51
C ASP A 145 7.10 -5.90 16.35
N ALA A 146 7.76 -5.45 17.42
CA ALA A 146 9.19 -5.15 17.41
C ALA A 146 10.03 -6.41 17.15
N MET A 147 9.66 -7.55 17.75
CA MET A 147 10.32 -8.83 17.51
C MET A 147 10.19 -9.27 16.04
N VAL A 148 8.99 -9.18 15.47
CA VAL A 148 8.76 -9.51 14.05
C VAL A 148 9.58 -8.59 13.15
N GLN A 149 9.53 -7.27 13.38
CA GLN A 149 10.26 -6.31 12.56
C GLN A 149 11.77 -6.58 12.58
N VAL A 150 12.36 -6.71 13.76
CA VAL A 150 13.81 -6.95 13.92
C VAL A 150 14.22 -8.29 13.32
N TYR A 151 13.40 -9.32 13.48
CA TYR A 151 13.66 -10.64 12.90
C TYR A 151 13.68 -10.57 11.36
N VAL A 152 12.65 -10.00 10.75
CA VAL A 152 12.55 -9.85 9.29
C VAL A 152 13.69 -9.01 8.74
N GLU A 153 13.98 -7.85 9.35
CA GLU A 153 15.07 -6.98 8.93
C GLU A 153 16.41 -7.73 8.93
N ARG A 154 16.73 -8.43 10.02
CA ARG A 154 17.96 -9.22 10.14
C ARG A 154 18.05 -10.35 9.10
N GLU A 155 16.95 -11.06 8.85
CA GLU A 155 16.90 -12.12 7.83
C GLU A 155 17.12 -11.59 6.41
N LEU A 156 16.59 -10.39 6.10
CA LEU A 156 16.79 -9.74 4.81
C LEU A 156 18.21 -9.22 4.64
N GLU A 157 18.76 -8.54 5.65
CA GLU A 157 20.15 -8.06 5.64
C GLU A 157 21.14 -9.21 5.44
N GLY A 158 20.93 -10.33 6.12
CA GLY A 158 21.80 -11.51 6.01
C GLY A 158 21.86 -12.12 4.60
N ALA A 159 20.85 -11.86 3.78
CA ALA A 159 20.72 -12.46 2.46
C ALA A 159 21.03 -11.51 1.30
N VAL A 160 20.83 -10.20 1.49
CA VAL A 160 21.20 -9.18 0.50
C VAL A 160 22.66 -8.79 0.70
N THR A 161 23.56 -9.74 0.44
CA THR A 161 25.01 -9.52 0.51
C THR A 161 25.58 -9.16 -0.87
N ASP A 162 26.70 -8.45 -0.91
CA ASP A 162 27.40 -8.16 -2.17
C ASP A 162 27.72 -9.42 -2.98
N GLN A 163 28.05 -10.52 -2.27
CA GLN A 163 28.30 -11.82 -2.89
C GLN A 163 27.04 -12.40 -3.53
N ALA A 164 25.90 -12.40 -2.81
CA ALA A 164 24.63 -12.89 -3.34
C ALA A 164 24.16 -12.08 -4.55
N VAL A 165 24.40 -10.77 -4.54
CA VAL A 165 24.11 -9.87 -5.66
C VAL A 165 24.96 -10.23 -6.88
N GLN A 166 26.27 -10.43 -6.68
CA GLN A 166 27.19 -10.84 -7.74
C GLN A 166 26.82 -12.21 -8.31
N ASP A 167 26.53 -13.19 -7.44
CA ASP A 167 26.18 -14.55 -7.85
C ASP A 167 24.89 -14.57 -8.68
N THR A 168 23.88 -13.81 -8.25
CA THR A 168 22.61 -13.68 -8.99
C THR A 168 22.82 -13.01 -10.35
N TYR A 169 23.69 -12.00 -10.42
CA TYR A 169 24.05 -11.36 -11.69
C TYR A 169 24.75 -12.34 -12.65
N ASP A 170 25.71 -13.11 -12.14
CA ASP A 170 26.48 -14.06 -12.94
C ASP A 170 25.58 -15.22 -13.44
N GLU A 171 24.60 -15.64 -12.64
CA GLU A 171 23.58 -16.60 -13.05
C GLU A 171 22.72 -16.04 -14.19
N VAL A 172 22.20 -14.83 -14.05
CA VAL A 172 21.41 -14.18 -15.11
C VAL A 172 22.23 -14.01 -16.39
N ALA A 173 23.50 -13.61 -16.26
CA ALA A 173 24.39 -13.43 -17.40
C ALA A 173 24.75 -14.74 -18.11
N SER A 174 24.92 -15.82 -17.35
CA SER A 174 25.16 -17.15 -17.91
C SER A 174 23.95 -17.71 -18.66
N ASN A 175 22.74 -17.35 -18.22
CA ASN A 175 21.48 -17.79 -18.85
C ASN A 175 20.98 -16.85 -19.95
N SER A 176 21.62 -15.70 -20.15
CA SER A 176 21.20 -14.69 -21.12
C SER A 176 21.78 -14.93 -22.51
N GLN A 177 20.92 -14.85 -23.54
CA GLN A 177 21.32 -14.91 -24.96
C GLN A 177 21.58 -13.51 -25.55
N THR A 178 21.41 -12.46 -24.74
CA THR A 178 21.58 -11.05 -25.11
C THR A 178 22.58 -10.40 -24.15
N GLU A 179 23.18 -9.30 -24.56
CA GLU A 179 24.09 -8.53 -23.70
C GLU A 179 23.35 -8.02 -22.46
N VAL A 180 23.89 -8.37 -21.29
CA VAL A 180 23.33 -8.00 -19.99
C VAL A 180 23.83 -6.61 -19.61
N PRO A 181 22.96 -5.72 -19.06
CA PRO A 181 23.41 -4.44 -18.53
C PRO A 181 24.48 -4.63 -17.43
N PRO A 182 25.35 -3.64 -17.18
CA PRO A 182 26.37 -3.75 -16.14
C PRO A 182 25.75 -3.90 -14.75
N LEU A 183 26.45 -4.58 -13.84
CA LEU A 183 25.97 -4.90 -12.49
C LEU A 183 25.40 -3.69 -11.74
N ASP A 184 26.09 -2.54 -11.77
CA ASP A 184 25.64 -1.34 -11.04
C ASP A 184 24.25 -0.85 -11.48
N ALA A 185 23.89 -1.06 -12.74
CA ALA A 185 22.58 -0.67 -13.27
C ALA A 185 21.45 -1.59 -12.80
N VAL A 186 21.76 -2.86 -12.52
CA VAL A 186 20.77 -3.88 -12.13
C VAL A 186 20.85 -4.29 -10.66
N ARG A 187 21.89 -3.87 -9.93
CA ARG A 187 22.08 -4.15 -8.50
C ARG A 187 20.82 -3.86 -7.68
N PRO A 188 20.16 -2.69 -7.77
CA PRO A 188 18.94 -2.43 -7.00
C PRO A 188 17.82 -3.43 -7.29
N GLN A 189 17.73 -3.92 -8.54
CA GLN A 189 16.74 -4.92 -8.95
C GLN A 189 17.09 -6.31 -8.41
N ILE A 190 18.37 -6.69 -8.43
CA ILE A 190 18.85 -7.96 -7.86
C ILE A 190 18.67 -7.97 -6.34
N GLU A 191 19.03 -6.89 -5.65
CA GLU A 191 18.80 -6.76 -4.20
C GLU A 191 17.31 -6.90 -3.87
N GLN A 192 16.43 -6.27 -4.65
CA GLN A 192 14.99 -6.42 -4.48
C GLN A 192 14.48 -7.84 -4.77
N GLN A 193 15.09 -8.56 -5.72
CA GLN A 193 14.79 -9.97 -5.99
C GLN A 193 15.21 -10.86 -4.81
N LEU A 194 16.43 -10.67 -4.29
CA LEU A 194 16.95 -11.41 -3.14
C LEU A 194 16.05 -11.21 -1.92
N ARG A 195 15.60 -9.98 -1.63
CA ARG A 195 14.65 -9.75 -0.53
C ARG A 195 13.35 -10.54 -0.69
N GLN A 196 12.75 -10.53 -1.89
CA GLN A 196 11.53 -11.28 -2.17
C GLN A 196 11.73 -12.78 -1.99
N GLN A 197 12.83 -13.31 -2.53
CA GLN A 197 13.16 -14.73 -2.40
C GLN A 197 13.27 -15.14 -0.92
N ARG A 198 13.93 -14.33 -0.10
CA ARG A 198 14.10 -14.62 1.32
C ARG A 198 12.82 -14.55 2.13
N LEU A 199 11.93 -13.60 1.82
CA LEU A 199 10.60 -13.57 2.44
C LEU A 199 9.82 -14.85 2.14
N ASN A 200 9.88 -15.33 0.89
CA ASN A 200 9.20 -16.57 0.49
C ASN A 200 9.81 -17.79 1.20
N GLU A 201 11.13 -17.94 1.15
CA GLU A 201 11.85 -19.04 1.81
C GLU A 201 11.62 -19.04 3.33
N MET A 202 11.60 -17.85 3.95
CA MET A 202 11.31 -17.70 5.38
C MET A 202 9.86 -18.11 5.69
N GLY A 203 8.89 -17.71 4.86
CA GLY A 203 7.50 -18.11 5.01
C GLY A 203 7.33 -19.63 4.95
N GLU A 204 7.93 -20.28 3.95
CA GLU A 204 7.88 -21.74 3.80
C GLU A 204 8.56 -22.45 4.98
N ALA A 205 9.76 -22.01 5.37
CA ALA A 205 10.52 -22.61 6.45
C ALA A 205 9.82 -22.47 7.81
N LEU A 206 9.14 -21.34 8.07
CA LEU A 206 8.40 -21.11 9.30
C LEU A 206 7.04 -21.81 9.33
N GLN A 207 6.45 -22.10 8.16
CA GLN A 207 5.22 -22.89 8.05
C GLN A 207 5.48 -24.39 8.18
N GLU A 208 6.71 -24.86 7.90
CA GLU A 208 7.05 -26.26 8.01
C GLU A 208 6.84 -26.78 9.44
N GLY A 209 5.90 -27.72 9.60
CA GLY A 209 5.56 -28.30 10.90
C GLY A 209 4.59 -27.46 11.74
N VAL A 210 4.05 -26.36 11.20
CA VAL A 210 3.00 -25.56 11.83
C VAL A 210 1.65 -25.90 11.22
N GLU A 211 0.70 -26.29 12.07
CA GLU A 211 -0.70 -26.50 11.66
C GLU A 211 -1.42 -25.16 11.61
N ILE A 212 -1.80 -24.72 10.42
CA ILE A 212 -2.59 -23.50 10.20
C ILE A 212 -4.03 -23.92 9.90
N VAL A 213 -4.93 -23.64 10.86
CA VAL A 213 -6.37 -23.90 10.73
C VAL A 213 -7.10 -22.59 10.45
N TYR A 214 -7.82 -22.53 9.34
CA TYR A 214 -8.71 -21.42 9.03
C TYR A 214 -10.09 -21.70 9.60
N TYR A 215 -10.79 -20.69 10.11
CA TYR A 215 -12.15 -20.84 10.60
C TYR A 215 -13.10 -20.00 9.75
N GLY A 216 -14.22 -20.58 9.36
CA GLY A 216 -15.29 -19.86 8.65
C GLY A 216 -15.99 -18.83 9.54
N PRO A 217 -16.83 -17.95 8.97
CA PRO A 217 -17.64 -17.01 9.75
C PRO A 217 -18.65 -17.70 10.69
N ASP A 218 -18.91 -18.98 10.48
CA ASP A 218 -19.69 -19.89 11.34
C ASP A 218 -18.87 -20.51 12.48
N GLY A 219 -17.55 -20.29 12.51
CA GLY A 219 -16.64 -20.82 13.52
C GLY A 219 -16.19 -22.26 13.28
N GLU A 220 -16.53 -22.87 12.14
CA GLU A 220 -16.14 -24.22 11.79
C GLU A 220 -14.76 -24.23 11.09
N PRO A 221 -13.87 -25.21 11.37
CA PRO A 221 -12.60 -25.36 10.66
C PRO A 221 -12.81 -25.53 9.16
N GLN A 222 -12.06 -24.78 8.36
CA GLN A 222 -11.93 -24.95 6.92
C GLN A 222 -10.56 -25.54 6.65
N GLU A 223 -10.53 -26.64 5.89
CA GLU A 223 -9.26 -27.15 5.36
C GLU A 223 -8.66 -26.04 4.50
N ALA A 224 -7.44 -25.61 4.87
CA ALA A 224 -6.65 -24.75 4.02
C ALA A 224 -6.66 -25.39 2.64
N ALA A 225 -7.07 -24.66 1.60
CA ALA A 225 -7.01 -25.16 0.24
C ALA A 225 -5.52 -25.35 -0.09
N SER A 226 -4.99 -26.52 0.24
CA SER A 226 -3.67 -26.98 -0.13
C SER A 226 -3.63 -26.85 -1.65
N GLN A 227 -2.87 -25.88 -2.14
CA GLN A 227 -2.49 -25.84 -3.54
C GLN A 227 -1.46 -26.95 -3.75
N ASP A 228 -1.92 -28.19 -3.69
CA ASP A 228 -1.17 -29.34 -4.16
C ASP A 228 -2.13 -30.29 -4.89
N GLU A 229 -1.61 -30.75 -6.02
CA GLU A 229 -2.14 -31.77 -6.93
C GLU A 229 -3.20 -31.34 -7.96
N GLY A 230 -2.71 -31.28 -9.20
CA GLY A 230 -3.49 -31.07 -10.39
C GLY A 230 -4.43 -32.21 -10.75
N THR A 231 -5.53 -31.83 -11.37
CA THR A 231 -6.17 -32.62 -12.40
C THR A 231 -6.37 -31.70 -13.59
N MET A 232 -5.38 -31.74 -14.49
CA MET A 232 -5.63 -31.49 -15.90
C MET A 232 -6.67 -32.53 -16.32
N SER A 233 -7.93 -32.12 -16.40
CA SER A 233 -8.95 -32.94 -17.04
C SER A 233 -8.75 -32.80 -18.55
N ASP A 234 -7.84 -33.62 -19.09
CA ASP A 234 -7.86 -34.04 -20.48
C ASP A 234 -9.20 -34.75 -20.73
N ASP A 235 -10.19 -34.04 -21.28
CA ASP A 235 -11.25 -34.68 -22.07
C ASP A 235 -11.44 -33.89 -23.37
N ALA A 236 -10.52 -34.15 -24.29
CA ALA A 236 -10.72 -33.91 -25.70
C ALA A 236 -11.15 -35.23 -26.35
N THR A 237 -12.46 -35.48 -26.50
CA THR A 237 -13.03 -36.13 -27.70
C THR A 237 -14.54 -35.97 -27.75
N GLY A 238 -15.08 -35.20 -28.71
CA GLY A 238 -16.53 -35.16 -28.88
C GLY A 238 -17.08 -34.14 -29.86
N THR A 239 -16.66 -34.23 -31.12
CA THR A 239 -17.28 -33.64 -32.31
C THR A 239 -18.81 -33.44 -32.25
N GLY A 240 -19.29 -32.24 -32.56
CA GLY A 240 -20.71 -31.95 -32.74
C GLY A 240 -20.98 -30.55 -33.30
N SER A 241 -20.65 -30.36 -34.58
CA SER A 241 -21.02 -29.18 -35.37
C SER A 241 -22.48 -29.29 -35.85
N THR A 242 -23.31 -28.26 -35.61
CA THR A 242 -24.43 -27.76 -36.46
C THR A 242 -24.90 -26.44 -35.86
N SER A 243 -24.57 -25.25 -36.39
CA SER A 243 -25.26 -24.55 -37.49
C SER A 243 -26.79 -24.64 -37.45
N THR A 244 -27.47 -23.50 -37.28
CA THR A 244 -28.30 -22.83 -38.32
C THR A 244 -29.38 -21.96 -37.66
N SER A 245 -29.47 -20.72 -38.15
CA SER A 245 -30.50 -19.70 -37.94
C SER A 245 -31.94 -20.22 -38.06
N ASP A 246 -32.90 -19.64 -37.34
CA ASP A 246 -34.17 -19.26 -37.97
C ASP A 246 -34.98 -18.23 -37.16
N ASP A 247 -35.66 -17.41 -37.94
CA ASP A 247 -36.55 -16.30 -37.69
C ASP A 247 -37.87 -16.74 -37.00
N GLY A 248 -38.54 -15.86 -36.25
CA GLY A 248 -39.83 -16.23 -35.64
C GLY A 248 -40.45 -15.16 -34.75
N ALA A 249 -41.21 -14.27 -35.39
CA ALA A 249 -41.91 -13.16 -34.78
C ALA A 249 -43.21 -13.53 -34.02
N THR A 250 -43.61 -12.63 -33.11
CA THR A 250 -44.98 -12.36 -32.60
C THR A 250 -45.75 -13.44 -31.85
N SER A 251 -46.14 -13.14 -30.61
CA SER A 251 -47.56 -12.90 -30.26
C SER A 251 -47.68 -12.36 -28.83
N VAL A 252 -48.47 -11.29 -28.74
CA VAL A 252 -49.00 -10.63 -27.54
C VAL A 252 -50.01 -11.55 -26.87
N GLU A 253 -50.02 -11.67 -25.54
CA GLU A 253 -51.23 -11.91 -24.75
C GLU A 253 -51.02 -11.60 -23.25
N ASP A 254 -51.75 -10.58 -22.80
CA ASP A 254 -52.30 -10.31 -21.47
C ASP A 254 -52.04 -11.34 -20.35
N ASN A 255 -51.49 -10.85 -19.22
CA ASN A 255 -52.07 -11.17 -17.92
C ASN A 255 -51.65 -10.15 -16.84
N MET A 256 -52.52 -9.16 -16.59
CA MET A 256 -52.62 -8.48 -15.29
C MET A 256 -53.41 -9.38 -14.32
N PRO A 257 -53.12 -9.30 -13.01
CA PRO A 257 -54.14 -8.70 -12.17
C PRO A 257 -53.57 -7.66 -11.20
N ASP A 258 -54.16 -6.48 -11.29
CA ASP A 258 -54.83 -5.75 -10.20
C ASP A 258 -54.62 -6.33 -8.79
N ASN A 259 -53.92 -5.57 -7.93
CA ASN A 259 -54.39 -5.45 -6.56
C ASN A 259 -54.19 -4.02 -6.06
N SER A 260 -55.34 -3.43 -5.78
CA SER A 260 -55.63 -2.11 -5.25
C SER A 260 -54.86 -1.69 -4.01
N GLU A 261 -54.66 -0.37 -3.99
CA GLU A 261 -54.39 0.56 -2.90
C GLU A 261 -54.90 0.17 -1.51
N SER A 262 -54.12 0.54 -0.48
CA SER A 262 -54.63 0.97 0.82
C SER A 262 -53.69 2.03 1.39
N SER A 263 -54.01 3.28 1.10
CA SER A 263 -53.55 4.43 1.88
C SER A 263 -54.18 4.39 3.28
N SER A 264 -53.43 4.67 4.33
CA SER A 264 -53.90 5.53 5.44
C SER A 264 -52.76 5.93 6.37
N SER A 265 -52.66 7.25 6.50
CA SER A 265 -51.86 8.06 7.41
C SER A 265 -52.00 7.68 8.89
N ASN A 266 -50.97 7.98 9.69
CA ASN A 266 -51.02 9.05 10.68
C ASN A 266 -49.62 9.46 11.13
#